data_AF-A0A527ZUC2-F1
#
_entry.id   AF-A0A527ZUC2-F1
#
_cell.length_a   1.000
_cell.length_b   1.000
_cell.length_c   1.000
_cell.angle_alpha   90.00
_cell.angle_beta   90.00
_cell.angle_gamma   90.00
#
_symmetry.space_group_name_H-M   'P 1'
#
loop_
_entity.id
_entity.type
_entity.pdbx_description
1 polymer ?
#
loop_
_entity_poly.entity_id
_entity_poly.type
_entity_poly.pdbx_seq_one_letter_code
_entity_poly.pdbx_strand_id
1 'polypeptide(L)' 'GVDARDCLVFEDAPAGITAAEAAGAAIVVISATHQHPLQTPHAAITGYDGLGVTVDEQGWVVLAAERAAA' A
#
# COMPACT_ATOMS: atom_id res chain seq x y z
N GLY A 1 17.17 -2.37 9.58
CA GLY A 1 15.85 -2.88 9.17
C GLY A 1 14.79 -2.07 9.88
N VAL A 2 13.61 -1.91 9.29
CA VAL A 2 12.45 -1.25 9.90
C VAL A 2 11.47 -2.31 10.40
N ASP A 3 10.69 -2.01 11.45
CA ASP A 3 9.64 -2.89 11.94
C ASP A 3 8.49 -2.94 10.92
N ALA A 4 7.87 -4.10 10.72
CA ALA A 4 6.77 -4.22 9.76
C ALA A 4 5.57 -3.33 10.11
N ARG A 5 5.39 -3.01 11.40
CA ARG A 5 4.34 -2.08 11.87
C ARG A 5 4.57 -0.64 11.42
N ASP A 6 5.82 -0.30 11.08
CA ASP A 6 6.20 1.00 10.52
C ASP A 6 6.24 0.96 8.98
N CYS A 7 5.77 -0.13 8.36
CA CYS A 7 5.71 -0.31 6.91
C CYS A 7 4.29 -0.23 6.37
N LEU A 8 4.18 0.25 5.14
CA LEU A 8 2.98 0.14 4.31
C LEU A 8 3.18 -0.95 3.25
N VAL A 9 2.26 -1.89 3.16
CA VAL A 9 2.25 -2.96 2.16
C VAL A 9 1.19 -2.66 1.09
N PHE A 10 1.58 -2.79 -0.17
CA PHE A 10 0.64 -2.83 -1.29
C PHE A 10 0.54 -4.26 -1.78
N GLU A 11 -0.65 -4.82 -1.80
CA GLU A 11 -0.83 -6.23 -2.10
C GLU A 11 -2.13 -6.49 -2.85
N ASP A 12 -2.10 -7.48 -3.74
CA ASP A 12 -3.21 -7.80 -4.63
C ASP A 12 -3.64 -9.26 -4.52
N ALA A 13 -3.04 -10.03 -3.62
CA ALA A 13 -3.40 -11.41 -3.36
C ALA A 13 -3.84 -11.65 -1.90
N PRO A 14 -4.86 -12.50 -1.65
CA PRO A 14 -5.28 -12.84 -0.30
C PRO A 14 -4.16 -13.31 0.63
N ALA A 15 -3.22 -14.11 0.08
CA ALA A 15 -2.10 -14.64 0.86
C ALA A 15 -1.17 -13.54 1.39
N GLY A 16 -0.85 -12.55 0.55
CA GLY A 16 -0.03 -11.42 0.97
C GLY A 16 -0.77 -10.48 1.92
N ILE A 17 -2.09 -10.30 1.72
CA ILE A 17 -2.94 -9.51 2.62
C ILE A 17 -2.90 -10.11 4.03
N THR A 18 -3.13 -11.42 4.15
CA THR A 18 -3.05 -12.12 5.44
C THR A 18 -1.64 -12.04 6.04
N ALA A 19 -0.59 -12.07 5.22
CA ALA A 19 0.77 -11.93 5.71
C ALA A 19 1.05 -10.53 6.27
N ALA A 20 0.61 -9.47 5.60
CA ALA A 20 0.75 -8.10 6.08
C ALA A 20 -0.05 -7.85 7.37
N GLU A 21 -1.28 -8.37 7.44
CA GLU A 21 -2.10 -8.36 8.66
C GLU A 21 -1.39 -9.06 9.83
N ALA A 22 -0.85 -10.27 9.58
CA ALA A 22 -0.13 -11.03 10.60
C ALA A 22 1.16 -10.33 11.05
N ALA A 23 1.80 -9.56 10.17
CA ALA A 23 2.98 -8.75 10.48
C ALA A 23 2.64 -7.44 11.21
N GLY A 24 1.36 -7.05 11.27
CA GLY A 24 0.91 -5.79 11.85
C GLY A 24 1.21 -4.56 10.99
N ALA A 25 1.49 -4.76 9.71
CA ALA A 25 1.75 -3.68 8.77
C ALA A 25 0.46 -2.95 8.38
N ALA A 26 0.57 -1.68 8.00
CA ALA A 26 -0.49 -1.02 7.27
C ALA A 26 -0.60 -1.62 5.87
N ILE A 27 -1.81 -1.73 5.31
CA ILE A 27 -2.03 -2.33 3.99
C ILE A 27 -2.97 -1.52 3.11
N VAL A 28 -2.63 -1.43 1.83
CA VAL A 28 -3.49 -0.95 0.74
C VAL A 28 -3.64 -2.07 -0.29
N VAL A 29 -4.88 -2.41 -0.64
CA VAL A 29 -5.18 -3.47 -1.60
C VAL A 29 -5.20 -2.93 -3.03
N ILE A 30 -4.55 -3.62 -3.96
CA ILE A 30 -4.62 -3.27 -5.38
C ILE A 30 -5.77 -4.05 -6.01
N SER A 31 -6.81 -3.34 -6.44
CA SER A 31 -8.07 -3.95 -6.88
C SER A 31 -8.11 -4.32 -8.36
N ALA A 32 -7.22 -3.76 -9.20
CA ALA A 32 -7.28 -3.95 -10.65
C ALA A 32 -6.91 -5.35 -11.15
N THR A 33 -6.30 -6.20 -10.32
CA THR A 33 -5.87 -7.54 -10.74
C THR A 33 -6.94 -8.61 -10.55
N HIS A 34 -8.08 -8.29 -9.91
CA HIS A 34 -9.13 -9.27 -9.64
C HIS A 34 -10.27 -9.22 -10.67
N GLN A 35 -10.65 -10.39 -11.19
CA GLN A 35 -11.85 -10.53 -12.04
C GLN A 35 -13.16 -10.24 -11.29
N HIS A 36 -13.15 -10.32 -9.96
CA HIS A 36 -14.26 -9.96 -9.06
C HIS A 36 -13.73 -9.07 -7.94
N PRO A 37 -14.44 -8.01 -7.53
CA PRO A 37 -13.96 -7.12 -6.47
C PRO A 37 -13.66 -7.88 -5.17
N LEU A 38 -12.42 -7.84 -4.71
CA LEU A 38 -12.07 -8.35 -3.38
C LEU A 38 -12.78 -7.50 -2.33
N GLN A 39 -13.72 -8.10 -1.60
CA GLN A 39 -14.33 -7.43 -0.44
C GLN A 39 -13.30 -7.40 0.69
N THR A 40 -12.83 -6.20 1.02
CA THR A 40 -11.80 -6.00 2.06
C THR A 40 -12.15 -4.76 2.89
N PRO A 41 -11.86 -4.78 4.22
CA PRO A 41 -11.99 -3.58 5.04
C PRO A 41 -10.85 -2.57 4.79
N HIS A 42 -9.81 -2.97 4.06
CA HIS A 42 -8.63 -2.15 3.80
C HIS A 42 -8.88 -1.12 2.70
N ALA A 43 -8.11 -0.03 2.73
CA ALA A 43 -8.11 0.93 1.64
C ALA A 43 -7.70 0.22 0.33
N ALA A 44 -8.38 0.55 -0.77
CA ALA A 44 -8.11 -0.07 -2.06
C ALA A 44 -7.86 0.97 -3.16
N ILE A 45 -6.88 0.70 -4.02
CA ILE A 45 -6.54 1.51 -5.19
C ILE A 45 -6.60 0.65 -6.45
N THR A 46 -6.95 1.24 -7.59
CA THR A 46 -6.90 0.54 -8.88
C THR A 46 -5.49 0.42 -9.43
N GLY A 47 -4.56 1.27 -9.00
CA GLY A 47 -3.19 1.29 -9.49
C GLY A 47 -2.43 2.47 -8.91
N TYR A 48 -1.17 2.61 -9.30
CA TYR A 48 -0.24 3.59 -8.71
C TYR A 48 -0.18 4.94 -9.43
N ASP A 49 -1.00 5.13 -10.47
CA ASP A 49 -0.91 6.30 -11.36
C ASP A 49 -1.18 7.63 -10.64
N GLY A 50 -2.01 7.61 -9.59
CA GLY A 50 -2.31 8.78 -8.75
C GLY A 50 -1.46 8.90 -7.49
N LEU A 51 -0.50 7.99 -7.25
CA LEU A 51 0.30 8.00 -6.03
C LEU A 51 1.70 8.56 -6.28
N GLY A 52 2.00 9.67 -5.62
CA GLY A 52 3.35 10.18 -5.46
C GLY A 52 4.04 9.58 -4.24
N VAL A 53 5.37 9.63 -4.25
CA VAL A 53 6.19 9.26 -3.09
C VAL A 53 7.15 10.41 -2.81
N THR A 54 7.25 10.79 -1.55
CA THR A 54 8.25 11.73 -1.05
C THR A 54 8.99 11.12 0.14
N VAL A 55 10.08 11.77 0.55
CA VAL A 55 10.80 11.46 1.79
C VAL A 55 10.70 12.67 2.70
N ASP A 56 10.26 12.46 3.94
CA ASP A 56 10.18 13.56 4.92
C ASP A 56 11.55 13.91 5.54
N GLU A 57 11.57 14.91 6.41
CA GLU A 57 12.78 15.37 7.08
C GLU A 57 13.41 14.32 8.01
N GLN A 58 12.64 13.31 8.43
CA GLN A 58 13.10 12.21 9.26
C GLN A 58 13.57 11.01 8.44
N GLY A 59 13.46 11.06 7.12
CA GLY A 59 13.87 9.99 6.21
C GLY A 59 12.79 8.93 5.96
N TRP A 60 11.54 9.16 6.35
CA TRP A 60 10.44 8.24 6.09
C TRP A 60 9.86 8.41 4.69
N VAL A 61 9.41 7.31 4.12
CA VAL A 61 8.67 7.30 2.85
C VAL A 61 7.22 7.71 3.12
N VAL A 62 6.76 8.76 2.46
CA VAL A 62 5.40 9.30 2.61
C VAL A 62 4.69 9.27 1.26
N LEU A 63 3.42 8.84 1.26
CA LEU A 63 2.57 8.91 0.07
C LEU A 63 2.04 10.34 -0.13
N ALA A 64 2.12 10.83 -1.36
CA ALA A 64 1.54 12.10 -1.77
C ALA A 64 0.37 11.85 -2.74
N ALA A 65 -0.63 12.74 -2.70
CA ALA A 65 -1.83 12.66 -3.54
C ALA A 65 -1.55 12.89 -5.04
N GLU A 66 -0.35 13.33 -5.40
CA GLU A 66 0.05 13.61 -6.78
C GLU A 66 1.49 13.14 -7.01
N ARG A 67 1.75 12.51 -8.16
CA ARG A 67 3.11 12.25 -8.62
C ARG A 67 3.77 13.59 -8.95
N ALA A 68 4.95 13.84 -8.38
CA ALA A 68 5.82 14.88 -8.92
C ALA A 68 6.10 14.56 -10.40
N ALA A 69 5.94 15.54 -11.28
CA ALA A 69 6.31 15.39 -12.68
C ALA A 69 7.82 15.06 -12.76
N ALA A 70 8.14 13.95 -13.42
CA ALA A 70 9.52 13.51 -13.65
C ALA A 70 10.22 14.38 -14.70
#